data_AF-A0A436W5Q3-F1
#
_entry.id   AF-A0A436W5Q3-F1
#
_cell.length_a   1.000
_cell.length_b   1.000
_cell.length_c   1.000
_cell.angle_alpha   90.00
_cell.angle_beta   90.00
_cell.angle_gamma   90.00
#
_symmetry.space_group_name_H-M   'P 1'
#
loop_
_entity.id
_entity.type
_entity.pdbx_description
1 polymer ?
#
loop_
_entity_poly.entity_id
_entity_poly.type
_entity_poly.pdbx_seq_one_letter_code
_entity_poly.pdbx_strand_id
1 'polypeptide(L)'
;YILDGWHGDSSRMYPVGTIKRAAERLLEVTHECLMRGIAAIRPGARTGAIGAAIQTYAEAERCSVVRDFCGHGVGQLFHDAPNILHYGTATEGVEMRPGMIFTVEPMINLGRPHVKVLSDGWTAVTRDRSLSAQYEHTIGVTDTGCEIFTLSPKKLDRPGLPA
;
A
#
# COMPACT_ATOMS: atom_id res chain seq x y z
N TYR A 1 1.44 7.53 16.69
CA TYR A 1 0.75 8.53 17.54
C TYR A 1 -0.64 7.98 17.84
N ILE A 2 -1.15 8.15 19.07
CA ILE A 2 -2.48 7.69 19.46
C ILE A 2 -3.26 8.93 19.87
N LEU A 3 -4.43 9.15 19.28
CA LEU A 3 -5.34 10.25 19.62
C LEU A 3 -6.67 9.67 20.08
N ASP A 4 -7.09 9.98 21.30
CA ASP A 4 -8.35 9.49 21.89
C ASP A 4 -8.54 7.96 21.77
N GLY A 5 -7.43 7.22 21.86
CA GLY A 5 -7.43 5.76 21.74
C GLY A 5 -7.43 5.22 20.30
N TRP A 6 -7.33 6.08 19.29
CA TRP A 6 -7.27 5.71 17.88
C TRP A 6 -5.87 5.88 17.29
N HIS A 7 -5.51 4.91 16.45
CA HIS A 7 -4.34 4.92 15.60
C HIS A 7 -4.71 5.46 14.22
N GLY A 8 -3.79 6.25 13.64
CA GLY A 8 -3.80 6.56 12.22
C GLY A 8 -2.46 6.13 11.63
N ASP A 9 -2.49 5.53 10.44
CA ASP A 9 -1.29 5.06 9.77
C ASP A 9 -1.20 5.54 8.31
N SER A 10 0.00 5.96 7.92
CA SER A 10 0.32 6.44 6.59
C SER A 10 1.82 6.61 6.41
N SER A 11 2.28 6.30 5.21
CA SER A 11 3.64 6.48 4.75
C SER A 11 3.67 7.06 3.34
N ARG A 12 4.78 7.73 3.01
CA ARG A 12 5.02 8.33 1.69
C ARG A 12 6.50 8.21 1.34
N MET A 13 6.78 8.18 0.05
CA MET A 13 8.16 8.25 -0.45
C MET A 13 8.58 9.68 -0.76
N TYR A 14 9.84 9.98 -0.50
CA TYR A 14 10.43 11.29 -0.75
C TYR A 14 11.72 11.14 -1.57
N PRO A 15 11.85 11.83 -2.71
CA PRO A 15 13.14 11.98 -3.36
C PRO A 15 14.05 12.87 -2.51
N VAL A 16 15.31 12.48 -2.35
CA VAL A 16 16.33 13.29 -1.68
C VAL A 16 17.35 13.75 -2.72
N GLY A 17 17.34 15.05 -3.04
CA GLY A 17 18.15 15.62 -4.11
C GLY A 17 17.71 15.12 -5.50
N THR A 18 18.67 15.06 -6.43
CA THR A 18 18.42 14.53 -7.77
C THR A 18 18.46 13.00 -7.77
N ILE A 19 17.32 12.37 -8.05
CA ILE A 19 17.20 10.91 -8.14
C ILE A 19 17.35 10.41 -9.58
N LYS A 20 17.70 9.13 -9.73
CA LYS A 20 17.76 8.48 -11.05
C LYS A 20 16.34 8.23 -11.58
N ARG A 21 16.15 8.24 -12.90
CA ARG A 21 14.85 7.98 -13.55
C ARG A 21 14.21 6.66 -13.13
N ALA A 22 15.00 5.61 -12.88
CA ALA A 22 14.48 4.33 -12.40
C ALA A 22 13.84 4.43 -11.01
N ALA A 23 14.42 5.24 -10.11
CA ALA A 23 13.83 5.49 -8.79
C ALA A 23 12.55 6.33 -8.92
N GLU A 24 12.57 7.37 -9.75
CA GLU A 24 11.39 8.21 -10.01
C GLU A 24 10.23 7.37 -10.54
N ARG A 25 10.50 6.51 -11.54
CA ARG A 25 9.51 5.59 -12.10
C ARG A 25 8.98 4.62 -11.06
N LEU A 26 9.84 4.09 -10.18
CA LEU A 26 9.39 3.22 -9.09
C LEU A 26 8.41 3.96 -8.17
N LEU A 27 8.71 5.21 -7.81
CA LEU A 27 7.82 6.02 -6.98
C LEU A 27 6.46 6.27 -7.68
N GLU A 28 6.46 6.58 -8.98
CA GLU A 28 5.24 6.75 -9.78
C GLU A 28 4.39 5.46 -9.78
N VAL A 29 5.00 4.32 -10.11
CA VAL A 29 4.32 3.02 -10.21
C VAL A 29 3.75 2.60 -8.86
N THR A 30 4.49 2.79 -7.78
CA THR A 30 4.05 2.41 -6.43
C THR A 30 2.84 3.23 -5.97
N HIS A 31 2.85 4.54 -6.23
CA HIS A 31 1.72 5.40 -5.90
C HIS A 31 0.48 5.03 -6.75
N GLU A 32 0.66 4.77 -8.05
CA GLU A 32 -0.43 4.33 -8.91
C GLU A 32 -0.98 2.95 -8.51
N CYS A 33 -0.13 2.02 -8.05
CA CYS A 33 -0.56 0.76 -7.41
C CYS A 33 -1.47 1.03 -6.21
N LEU A 34 -1.06 1.89 -5.27
CA LEU A 34 -1.87 2.26 -4.11
C LEU A 34 -3.26 2.76 -4.55
N MET A 35 -3.30 3.72 -5.48
CA MET A 35 -4.57 4.31 -5.92
C MET A 35 -5.46 3.32 -6.67
N ARG A 36 -4.89 2.41 -7.46
CA ARG A 36 -5.65 1.32 -8.11
C ARG A 36 -6.20 0.32 -7.12
N GLY A 37 -5.41 -0.02 -6.09
CA GLY A 37 -5.87 -0.86 -4.98
C GLY A 37 -7.07 -0.22 -4.27
N ILE A 38 -6.96 1.08 -3.93
CA ILE A 38 -8.05 1.84 -3.31
C ILE A 38 -9.29 1.93 -4.21
N ALA A 39 -9.11 2.14 -5.52
CA ALA A 39 -10.22 2.20 -6.46
C ALA A 39 -11.03 0.88 -6.58
N ALA A 40 -10.44 -0.26 -6.18
CA ALA A 40 -11.14 -1.54 -6.13
C ALA A 40 -12.05 -1.70 -4.89
N ILE A 41 -11.97 -0.78 -3.92
CA ILE A 41 -12.68 -0.87 -2.64
C ILE A 41 -14.11 -0.40 -2.80
N ARG A 42 -15.04 -1.31 -2.54
CA ARG A 42 -16.48 -1.07 -2.47
C ARG A 42 -17.18 -2.19 -1.69
N PRO A 43 -18.35 -1.92 -1.10
CA PRO A 43 -19.15 -2.97 -0.46
C PRO A 43 -19.40 -4.17 -1.37
N GLY A 44 -19.30 -5.37 -0.80
CA GLY A 44 -19.54 -6.64 -1.50
C GLY A 44 -18.37 -7.15 -2.34
N ALA A 45 -17.37 -6.32 -2.66
CA ALA A 45 -16.11 -6.82 -3.20
C ALA A 45 -15.27 -7.49 -2.10
N ARG A 46 -14.33 -8.36 -2.46
CA ARG A 46 -13.46 -9.03 -1.48
C ARG A 46 -12.09 -8.37 -1.42
N THR A 47 -11.38 -8.49 -0.29
CA THR A 47 -10.07 -7.83 -0.10
C THR A 47 -9.03 -8.26 -1.13
N GLY A 48 -9.14 -9.46 -1.71
CA GLY A 48 -8.29 -9.90 -2.82
C GLY A 48 -8.41 -9.04 -4.09
N ALA A 49 -9.50 -8.30 -4.28
CA ALA A 49 -9.65 -7.35 -5.38
C ALA A 49 -8.61 -6.22 -5.33
N ILE A 50 -8.21 -5.80 -4.12
CA ILE A 50 -7.15 -4.82 -3.90
C ILE A 50 -5.82 -5.37 -4.41
N GLY A 51 -5.47 -6.58 -3.98
CA GLY A 51 -4.24 -7.26 -4.38
C GLY A 51 -4.17 -7.56 -5.88
N ALA A 52 -5.27 -8.01 -6.47
CA ALA A 52 -5.34 -8.26 -7.91
C ALA A 52 -5.12 -6.97 -8.72
N ALA A 53 -5.72 -5.85 -8.30
CA ALA A 53 -5.55 -4.56 -8.98
C ALA A 53 -4.10 -4.04 -8.90
N ILE A 54 -3.49 -4.14 -7.71
CA ILE A 54 -2.10 -3.74 -7.47
C ILE A 54 -1.14 -4.60 -8.30
N GLN A 55 -1.23 -5.93 -8.17
CA GLN A 55 -0.33 -6.87 -8.82
C GLN A 55 -0.38 -6.77 -10.34
N THR A 56 -1.59 -6.71 -10.91
CA THR A 56 -1.77 -6.58 -12.36
C THR A 56 -1.03 -5.37 -12.92
N TYR A 57 -1.14 -4.22 -12.23
CA TYR A 57 -0.47 -3.01 -12.67
C TYR A 57 1.05 -3.05 -12.44
N ALA A 58 1.50 -3.47 -11.25
CA ALA A 58 2.92 -3.54 -10.91
C ALA A 58 3.70 -4.44 -11.89
N GLU A 59 3.15 -5.62 -12.20
CA GLU A 59 3.80 -6.60 -13.08
C GLU A 59 3.82 -6.12 -14.54
N ALA A 60 2.77 -5.44 -15.00
CA ALA A 60 2.76 -4.79 -16.33
C ALA A 60 3.83 -3.70 -16.46
N GLU A 61 4.16 -3.04 -15.36
CA GLU A 61 5.23 -2.04 -15.26
C GLU A 61 6.62 -2.65 -15.00
N ARG A 62 6.76 -3.98 -15.16
CA ARG A 62 8.00 -4.74 -14.93
C ARG A 62 8.55 -4.57 -13.51
N CYS A 63 7.68 -4.34 -12.54
CA CYS A 63 7.97 -4.36 -11.12
C CYS A 63 7.40 -5.65 -10.50
N SER A 64 7.72 -5.91 -9.23
CA SER A 64 7.12 -7.00 -8.46
C SER A 64 6.56 -6.52 -7.14
N VAL A 65 5.59 -7.26 -6.59
CA VAL A 65 4.94 -6.93 -5.32
C VAL A 65 5.53 -7.78 -4.20
N VAL A 66 5.93 -7.15 -3.09
CA VAL A 66 6.36 -7.86 -1.88
C VAL A 66 5.20 -8.69 -1.32
N ARG A 67 5.50 -9.91 -0.86
CA ARG A 67 4.48 -10.87 -0.39
C ARG A 67 4.54 -11.16 1.11
N ASP A 68 5.63 -10.78 1.76
CA ASP A 68 5.89 -11.06 3.16
C ASP A 68 5.17 -10.08 4.11
N PHE A 69 4.69 -8.95 3.59
CA PHE A 69 3.98 -7.91 4.33
C PHE A 69 2.65 -7.56 3.65
N CYS A 70 1.70 -7.07 4.44
CA CYS A 70 0.35 -6.75 4.01
C CYS A 70 -0.15 -5.50 4.73
N GLY A 71 -1.18 -4.87 4.18
CA GLY A 71 -1.97 -3.93 4.95
C GLY A 71 -2.77 -4.65 6.03
N HIS A 72 -3.44 -3.88 6.87
CA HIS A 72 -4.08 -4.39 8.08
C HIS A 72 -5.29 -3.56 8.48
N GLY A 73 -6.20 -4.16 9.26
CA GLY A 73 -7.16 -3.39 10.02
C GLY A 73 -6.45 -2.42 10.97
N VAL A 74 -6.98 -1.20 11.09
CA VAL A 74 -6.42 -0.17 11.96
C VAL A 74 -7.55 0.63 12.61
N GLY A 75 -7.38 0.97 13.88
CA GLY A 75 -8.38 1.72 14.63
C GLY A 75 -7.95 1.86 16.09
N GLN A 76 -8.67 1.24 17.01
CA GLN A 76 -8.26 1.18 18.43
C GLN A 76 -7.12 0.19 18.67
N LEU A 77 -6.94 -0.78 17.76
CA LEU A 77 -5.75 -1.62 17.67
C LEU A 77 -4.88 -1.13 16.52
N PHE A 78 -3.55 -1.25 16.68
CA PHE A 78 -2.62 -0.77 15.67
C PHE A 78 -2.62 -1.67 14.43
N HIS A 79 -2.43 -2.97 14.62
CA HIS A 79 -2.58 -4.00 13.58
C HIS A 79 -3.72 -4.94 13.99
N ASP A 80 -4.80 -4.98 13.21
CA ASP A 80 -5.96 -5.83 13.40
C ASP A 80 -6.37 -6.52 12.09
N ALA A 81 -7.38 -7.40 12.15
CA ALA A 81 -7.99 -7.97 10.97
C ALA A 81 -8.76 -6.90 10.15
N PRO A 82 -8.85 -7.06 8.82
CA PRO A 82 -8.26 -8.14 8.01
C PRO A 82 -6.83 -7.82 7.56
N ASN A 83 -6.08 -8.86 7.22
CA ASN A 83 -4.86 -8.70 6.43
C ASN A 83 -5.24 -8.33 4.99
N ILE A 84 -4.65 -7.25 4.46
CA ILE A 84 -4.87 -6.75 3.11
C ILE A 84 -3.67 -7.13 2.24
N LEU A 85 -3.81 -8.23 1.49
CA LEU A 85 -2.75 -8.68 0.58
C LEU A 85 -2.69 -7.78 -0.65
N HIS A 86 -1.47 -7.43 -1.07
CA HIS A 86 -1.21 -6.60 -2.26
C HIS A 86 -1.03 -7.43 -3.55
N TYR A 87 -1.32 -8.72 -3.49
CA TYR A 87 -1.21 -9.70 -4.56
C TYR A 87 -2.35 -10.72 -4.46
N GLY A 88 -2.53 -11.54 -5.49
CA GLY A 88 -3.51 -12.63 -5.53
C GLY A 88 -4.65 -12.39 -6.51
N THR A 89 -5.80 -12.99 -6.25
CA THR A 89 -6.97 -12.96 -7.12
C THR A 89 -8.13 -12.18 -6.51
N ALA A 90 -8.97 -11.60 -7.37
CA ALA A 90 -10.03 -10.67 -6.93
C ALA A 90 -11.11 -11.31 -6.03
N THR A 91 -11.21 -12.64 -6.01
CA THR A 91 -12.21 -13.40 -5.26
C THR A 91 -11.70 -13.98 -3.94
N GLU A 92 -10.45 -13.70 -3.56
CA GLU A 92 -9.87 -14.13 -2.29
C GLU A 92 -10.12 -13.13 -1.16
N GLY A 93 -9.83 -13.54 0.08
CA GLY A 93 -9.94 -12.68 1.26
C GLY A 93 -11.38 -12.52 1.76
N VAL A 94 -11.62 -11.57 2.65
CA VAL A 94 -12.95 -11.33 3.24
C VAL A 94 -13.76 -10.36 2.39
N GLU A 95 -15.09 -10.41 2.48
CA GLU A 95 -15.96 -9.41 1.87
C GLU A 95 -15.82 -8.07 2.61
N MET A 96 -15.63 -6.99 1.84
CA MET A 96 -15.57 -5.63 2.34
C MET A 96 -16.98 -5.11 2.60
N ARG A 97 -17.18 -4.50 3.78
CA ARG A 97 -18.46 -4.00 4.26
C ARG A 97 -18.32 -2.56 4.76
N PRO A 98 -19.36 -1.71 4.64
CA PRO A 98 -19.35 -0.38 5.22
C PRO A 98 -18.94 -0.39 6.69
N GLY A 99 -18.10 0.56 7.08
CA GLY A 99 -17.55 0.68 8.43
C GLY A 99 -16.25 -0.10 8.69
N MET A 100 -15.79 -0.93 7.74
CA MET A 100 -14.43 -1.50 7.83
C MET A 100 -13.38 -0.42 7.63
N ILE A 101 -12.35 -0.41 8.49
CA ILE A 101 -11.21 0.52 8.42
C ILE A 101 -9.92 -0.29 8.33
N PHE A 102 -9.09 -0.01 7.33
CA PHE A 102 -7.84 -0.72 7.10
C PHE A 102 -6.85 0.11 6.27
N THR A 103 -5.60 -0.32 6.25
CA THR A 103 -4.55 0.26 5.42
C THR A 103 -4.47 -0.43 4.06
N VAL A 104 -4.09 0.33 3.05
CA VAL A 104 -3.56 -0.20 1.77
C VAL A 104 -2.16 0.37 1.63
N GLU A 105 -1.16 -0.49 1.55
CA GLU A 105 0.25 -0.11 1.72
C GLU A 105 1.22 -0.88 0.81
N PRO A 106 1.01 -0.91 -0.51
CA PRO A 106 1.79 -1.75 -1.41
C PRO A 106 3.27 -1.40 -1.38
N MET A 107 4.09 -2.43 -1.17
CA MET A 107 5.54 -2.38 -1.34
C MET A 107 5.89 -2.98 -2.71
N ILE A 108 6.45 -2.14 -3.58
CA ILE A 108 6.78 -2.51 -4.96
C ILE A 108 8.30 -2.49 -5.15
N ASN A 109 8.83 -3.56 -5.75
CA ASN A 109 10.25 -3.72 -6.03
C ASN A 109 10.53 -3.57 -7.52
N LEU A 110 11.67 -2.97 -7.88
CA LEU A 110 12.18 -3.03 -9.26
C LEU A 110 12.64 -4.44 -9.66
N GLY A 111 13.11 -5.22 -8.68
CA GLY A 111 13.59 -6.58 -8.87
C GLY A 111 12.54 -7.63 -8.54
N ARG A 112 12.95 -8.67 -7.83
CA ARG A 112 12.12 -9.82 -7.42
C ARG A 112 11.31 -9.50 -6.16
N PRO A 113 10.20 -10.24 -5.90
CA PRO A 113 9.30 -9.95 -4.77
C PRO A 113 9.89 -10.32 -3.40
N HIS A 114 10.96 -11.10 -3.37
CA HIS A 114 11.49 -11.71 -2.15
C HIS A 114 12.25 -10.70 -1.30
N VAL A 115 11.95 -10.67 0.00
CA VAL A 115 12.66 -9.87 0.99
C VAL A 115 13.47 -10.72 1.97
N LYS A 116 14.30 -10.07 2.77
CA LYS A 116 15.00 -10.63 3.92
C LYS A 116 14.95 -9.61 5.05
N VAL A 117 14.57 -10.07 6.24
CA VAL A 117 14.74 -9.30 7.48
C VAL A 117 16.20 -9.40 7.94
N LEU A 118 16.81 -8.27 8.26
CA LEU A 118 18.19 -8.19 8.74
C LEU A 118 18.30 -8.70 10.19
N SER A 119 19.54 -8.78 10.68
CA SER A 119 19.84 -9.28 12.03
C SER A 119 19.32 -8.38 13.15
N ASP A 120 18.89 -7.15 12.83
CA ASP A 120 18.21 -6.27 13.78
C ASP A 120 16.77 -6.71 14.08
N GLY A 121 16.23 -7.68 13.32
CA GLY A 121 14.88 -8.21 13.49
C GLY A 121 13.77 -7.34 12.90
N TRP A 122 14.11 -6.22 12.23
CA TRP A 122 13.15 -5.23 11.76
C TRP A 122 13.37 -4.82 10.30
N THR A 123 14.60 -4.50 9.92
CA THR A 123 14.88 -3.93 8.61
C THR A 123 14.64 -4.98 7.53
N ALA A 124 13.62 -4.77 6.70
CA ALA A 124 13.37 -5.59 5.53
C ALA A 124 14.07 -5.01 4.30
N VAL A 125 14.85 -5.84 3.61
CA VAL A 125 15.53 -5.48 2.36
C VAL A 125 15.15 -6.44 1.24
N THR A 126 15.15 -5.96 0.00
CA THR A 126 15.04 -6.83 -1.17
C THR A 126 16.21 -7.81 -1.21
N ARG A 127 15.94 -9.09 -1.51
CA ARG A 127 17.02 -10.11 -1.54
C ARG A 127 18.06 -9.84 -2.63
N ASP A 128 17.63 -9.24 -3.73
CA ASP A 128 18.49 -8.87 -4.85
C ASP A 128 19.08 -7.45 -4.73
N ARG A 129 18.80 -6.74 -3.63
CA ARG A 129 19.26 -5.37 -3.34
C ARG A 129 18.78 -4.32 -4.35
N SER A 130 17.76 -4.63 -5.16
CA SER A 130 17.08 -3.64 -5.99
C SER A 130 16.28 -2.65 -5.12
N LEU A 131 15.94 -1.49 -5.70
CA LEU A 131 15.12 -0.50 -4.99
C LEU A 131 13.70 -1.04 -4.74
N SER A 132 13.14 -0.61 -3.60
CA SER A 132 11.75 -0.80 -3.21
C SER A 132 11.15 0.56 -2.83
N ALA A 133 9.84 0.69 -2.97
CA ALA A 133 9.07 1.87 -2.58
C ALA A 133 7.73 1.46 -1.98
N GLN A 134 7.19 2.31 -1.11
CA GLN A 134 5.90 2.10 -0.44
C GLN A 134 5.15 3.42 -0.30
N TYR A 135 3.85 3.41 -0.54
CA TYR A 135 2.94 4.46 -0.10
C TYR A 135 1.79 3.81 0.65
N GLU A 136 1.16 4.57 1.53
CA GLU A 136 0.09 4.04 2.35
C GLU A 136 -0.97 5.08 2.69
N HIS A 137 -2.21 4.57 2.69
CA HIS A 137 -3.34 5.26 3.28
C HIS A 137 -4.14 4.36 4.20
N THR A 138 -4.62 4.94 5.29
CA THR A 138 -5.77 4.44 6.04
C THR A 138 -7.05 4.85 5.31
N ILE A 139 -7.95 3.89 5.09
CA ILE A 139 -9.24 4.10 4.44
C ILE A 139 -10.39 3.56 5.29
N GLY A 140 -11.60 4.07 5.06
CA GLY A 140 -12.85 3.50 5.57
C GLY A 140 -13.79 3.12 4.43
N VAL A 141 -14.37 1.93 4.46
CA VAL A 141 -15.38 1.49 3.47
C VAL A 141 -16.70 2.22 3.76
N THR A 142 -17.30 2.79 2.73
CA THR A 142 -18.60 3.49 2.78
C THR A 142 -19.66 2.70 2.04
N ASP A 143 -20.93 3.11 2.09
CA ASP A 143 -22.04 2.40 1.41
C ASP A 143 -21.90 2.32 -0.12
N THR A 144 -21.07 3.18 -0.72
CA THR A 144 -20.90 3.26 -2.19
C THR A 144 -19.45 3.12 -2.65
N GLY A 145 -18.49 2.96 -1.74
CA GLY A 145 -17.06 2.96 -2.06
C GLY A 145 -16.18 2.99 -0.82
N CYS A 146 -15.27 3.96 -0.75
CA CYS A 146 -14.45 4.24 0.43
C CYS A 146 -14.10 5.72 0.56
N GLU A 147 -13.64 6.10 1.76
CA GLU A 147 -13.06 7.40 2.07
C GLU A 147 -11.60 7.21 2.50
N ILE A 148 -10.71 8.11 2.05
CA ILE A 148 -9.30 8.13 2.45
C ILE A 148 -9.13 9.14 3.59
N PHE A 149 -8.71 8.69 4.78
CA PHE A 149 -8.57 9.55 5.95
C PHE A 149 -7.22 10.28 6.02
N THR A 150 -6.23 9.79 5.27
CA THR A 150 -4.82 10.22 5.40
C THR A 150 -4.30 11.00 4.19
N LEU A 151 -5.23 11.64 3.45
CA LEU A 151 -4.86 12.59 2.40
C LEU A 151 -4.11 13.78 2.98
N SER A 152 -3.16 14.30 2.21
CA SER A 152 -2.39 15.48 2.57
C SER A 152 -3.26 16.75 2.52
N PRO A 153 -3.39 17.52 3.61
CA PRO A 153 -4.04 18.84 3.53
C PRO A 153 -3.31 19.78 2.56
N LYS A 154 -2.01 19.57 2.37
CA LYS A 154 -1.16 20.29 1.41
C LYS A 154 -1.10 19.69 0.00
N LYS A 155 -1.89 18.64 -0.30
CA LYS A 155 -1.86 17.90 -1.58
C LYS A 155 -0.47 17.34 -1.96
N LEU A 156 0.27 16.86 -0.96
CA LEU A 156 1.62 16.28 -1.08
C LEU A 156 1.60 14.75 -0.96
N ASP A 157 0.60 14.08 -1.54
CA ASP A 157 0.44 12.63 -1.43
C ASP A 157 1.55 11.85 -2.15
N ARG A 158 2.15 12.45 -3.18
CA ARG A 158 3.38 12.01 -3.87
C ARG A 158 4.41 13.13 -3.95
N PRO A 159 5.10 13.45 -2.84
CA PRO A 159 5.96 14.61 -2.76
C PRO A 159 7.17 14.47 -3.69
N GLY A 160 7.49 15.54 -4.43
CA GLY A 160 8.65 15.60 -5.32
C GLY A 160 8.49 14.84 -6.65
N LEU A 161 7.34 14.25 -6.92
CA LEU A 161 6.97 13.79 -8.26
C LEU A 161 6.12 14.85 -8.99
N PRO A 162 6.19 14.94 -10.33
CA PRO A 162 5.30 15.79 -11.11
C PRO A 162 3.83 15.45 -10.83
N ALA A 163 2.97 16.47 -10.77
CA ALA A 163 1.51 16.30 -10.69
C ALA A 163 0.95 15.74 -12.01
#